data_AF-A0A0N4YSV4-F1
#
_entry.id   AF-A0A0N4YSV4-F1
#
_cell.length_a   1.000
_cell.length_b   1.000
_cell.length_c   1.000
_cell.angle_alpha   90.00
_cell.angle_beta   90.00
_cell.angle_gamma   90.00
#
_symmetry.space_group_name_H-M   'P 1'
#
loop_
_entity.id
_entity.type
_entity.pdbx_description
1 polymer ?
#
loop_
_entity_poly.entity_id
_entity_poly.type
_entity_poly.pdbx_seq_one_letter_code
_entity_poly.pdbx_strand_id
1 'polypeptide(L)'
;MSTSTEQAETDLSAVLPSCSSTGTTLDVDVLTNVFEKVAKIGKISNVLKLAELSPWAAYGVERSLTKNTQIRVDIRAPIEFRIIGMKKEKLPAPEPVIYIQGSRVTPEAAKELMAFLIDKMKVITEVSLNIEDSDLTNFNSLVDQLIKADNVKLEVLRIKRLKGGQTLPKISELITANASTLRIIGRIGLSEALVLDSSMHLERLSLMMFDLGFD
;
A
#
# COMPACT_ATOMS: atom_id res chain seq x y z
N MET A 1 -78.28 -14.17 26.08
CA MET A 1 -78.91 -12.87 26.35
C MET A 1 -78.02 -12.17 27.36
N SER A 2 -77.40 -11.02 27.19
CA SER A 2 -77.20 -10.06 26.09
C SER A 2 -76.22 -9.02 26.68
N THR A 3 -75.28 -8.53 25.86
CA THR A 3 -74.64 -7.18 25.92
C THR A 3 -73.83 -6.84 27.20
N SER A 4 -72.72 -6.08 27.18
CA SER A 4 -72.24 -5.07 26.24
C SER A 4 -70.80 -4.68 26.63
N THR A 5 -69.98 -4.45 25.60
CA THR A 5 -69.07 -3.30 25.42
C THR A 5 -68.89 -2.33 26.58
N GLU A 6 -67.64 -2.08 26.98
CA GLU A 6 -67.01 -0.74 26.98
C GLU A 6 -65.58 -0.84 27.51
N GLN A 7 -64.65 -0.13 26.85
CA GLN A 7 -63.22 0.04 27.21
C GLN A 7 -62.25 -1.11 26.85
N ALA A 8 -62.09 -1.39 25.55
CA ALA A 8 -60.83 -1.95 25.06
C ALA A 8 -60.52 -1.59 23.59
N GLU A 9 -61.00 -0.44 23.09
CA GLU A 9 -60.67 -0.01 21.72
C GLU A 9 -60.61 1.51 21.66
N THR A 10 -59.48 2.11 22.05
CA THR A 10 -58.96 3.38 21.52
C THR A 10 -57.66 3.71 22.25
N ASP A 11 -56.53 3.27 21.69
CA ASP A 11 -55.24 4.00 21.73
C ASP A 11 -54.15 3.28 20.91
N LEU A 12 -54.52 2.81 19.71
CA LEU A 12 -53.56 2.33 18.69
C LEU A 12 -53.44 3.29 17.50
N SER A 13 -53.77 4.56 17.71
CA SER A 13 -53.48 5.67 16.79
C SER A 13 -52.15 6.36 17.12
N ALA A 14 -51.12 5.58 17.47
CA ALA A 14 -49.76 6.04 17.25
C ALA A 14 -49.44 5.80 15.77
N VAL A 15 -49.69 6.81 14.94
CA VAL A 15 -49.17 6.89 13.58
C VAL A 15 -47.66 6.70 13.68
N LEU A 16 -47.17 5.51 13.34
CA LEU A 16 -45.75 5.29 13.13
C LEU A 16 -45.34 6.24 12.01
N PRO A 17 -44.31 7.09 12.20
CA PRO A 17 -43.84 7.93 11.12
C PRO A 17 -43.45 7.01 9.96
N SER A 18 -44.16 7.16 8.84
CA SER A 18 -43.81 6.49 7.59
C SER A 18 -42.39 6.88 7.23
N CYS A 19 -41.43 5.98 7.41
CA CYS A 19 -40.07 6.11 6.92
C CYS A 19 -40.00 5.93 5.39
N SER A 20 -41.06 6.29 4.65
CA SER A 20 -40.98 6.44 3.20
C SER A 20 -40.28 7.76 2.86
N SER A 21 -38.99 7.86 3.21
CA SER A 21 -38.14 8.81 2.49
C SER A 21 -38.13 8.36 1.03
N THR A 22 -38.35 9.30 0.13
CA THR A 22 -38.10 9.09 -1.31
C THR A 22 -36.66 8.60 -1.44
N GLY A 23 -36.50 7.29 -1.65
CA GLY A 23 -35.21 6.65 -1.74
C GLY A 23 -34.44 7.29 -2.89
N THR A 24 -33.49 8.17 -2.55
CA THR A 24 -32.60 8.75 -3.54
C THR A 24 -31.75 7.61 -4.05
N THR A 25 -32.06 7.13 -5.25
CA THR A 25 -31.32 6.03 -5.87
C THR A 25 -30.00 6.60 -6.35
N LEU A 26 -28.93 6.30 -5.61
CA LEU A 26 -27.60 6.68 -6.03
C LEU A 26 -27.21 5.83 -7.24
N ASP A 27 -26.74 6.49 -8.28
CA ASP A 27 -26.24 5.84 -9.49
C ASP A 27 -25.07 4.91 -9.12
N VAL A 28 -25.23 3.63 -9.43
CA VAL A 28 -24.28 2.56 -9.09
C VAL A 28 -22.95 2.74 -9.82
N ASP A 29 -22.97 3.25 -11.05
CA ASP A 29 -21.76 3.49 -11.84
C ASP A 29 -20.98 4.68 -11.26
N VAL A 30 -21.68 5.74 -10.85
CA VAL A 30 -21.06 6.88 -10.18
C VAL A 30 -20.45 6.46 -8.84
N LEU A 31 -21.17 5.68 -8.03
CA LEU A 31 -20.66 5.17 -6.76
C LEU A 31 -19.44 4.26 -6.95
N THR A 32 -19.49 3.34 -7.92
CA THR A 32 -18.36 2.45 -8.22
C THR A 32 -17.12 3.25 -8.62
N ASN A 33 -17.28 4.28 -9.46
CA ASN A 33 -16.18 5.16 -9.85
C ASN A 33 -15.61 5.97 -8.67
N VAL A 34 -16.46 6.37 -7.72
CA VAL A 34 -16.01 7.03 -6.48
C VAL A 34 -15.17 6.05 -5.65
N PHE A 35 -15.65 4.84 -5.41
CA PHE A 35 -14.91 3.83 -4.65
C PHE A 35 -13.59 3.46 -5.34
N GLU A 36 -13.56 3.33 -6.66
CA GLU A 36 -12.31 3.11 -7.41
C GLU A 36 -11.31 4.25 -7.22
N LYS A 37 -11.74 5.51 -7.30
CA LYS A 37 -10.85 6.66 -7.08
C LYS A 37 -10.34 6.73 -5.64
N VAL A 38 -11.21 6.46 -4.66
CA VAL A 38 -10.82 6.42 -3.24
C VAL A 38 -9.81 5.29 -3.00
N ALA A 39 -10.04 4.11 -3.58
CA ALA A 39 -9.14 2.98 -3.48
C ALA A 39 -7.75 3.25 -4.09
N LYS A 40 -7.69 4.04 -5.16
CA LYS A 40 -6.43 4.43 -5.82
C LYS A 40 -5.59 5.44 -5.03
N ILE A 41 -6.23 6.35 -4.30
CA ILE A 41 -5.55 7.48 -3.63
C ILE A 41 -5.37 7.23 -2.12
N GLY A 42 -6.30 6.47 -1.53
CA GLY A 42 -6.39 6.24 -0.11
C GLY A 42 -5.28 5.35 0.43
N LYS A 43 -5.06 5.46 1.75
CA LYS A 43 -4.23 4.50 2.49
C LYS A 43 -4.88 3.13 2.45
N ILE A 44 -4.12 2.08 2.14
CA ILE A 44 -4.67 0.73 1.97
C ILE A 44 -5.49 0.26 3.18
N SER A 45 -5.09 0.59 4.41
CA SER A 45 -5.85 0.28 5.63
C SER A 45 -7.26 0.87 5.66
N ASN A 46 -7.44 2.06 5.08
CA ASN A 46 -8.76 2.71 5.00
C ASN A 46 -9.57 2.15 3.84
N VAL A 47 -8.89 1.82 2.73
CA VAL A 47 -9.49 1.21 1.54
C VAL A 47 -10.06 -0.18 1.86
N LEU A 48 -9.36 -0.98 2.68
CA LEU A 48 -9.87 -2.27 3.12
C LEU A 48 -11.12 -2.13 4.01
N LYS A 49 -11.13 -1.17 4.94
CA LYS A 49 -12.33 -0.87 5.76
C LYS A 49 -13.50 -0.36 4.92
N LEU A 50 -13.22 0.38 3.84
CA LEU A 50 -14.23 0.86 2.91
C LEU A 50 -14.92 -0.30 2.19
N ALA A 51 -14.17 -1.35 1.83
CA ALA A 51 -14.73 -2.55 1.21
C ALA A 51 -15.78 -3.25 2.10
N GLU A 52 -15.67 -3.13 3.42
CA GLU A 52 -16.60 -3.73 4.38
C GLU A 52 -17.96 -3.00 4.45
N LEU A 53 -18.05 -1.76 3.95
CA LEU A 53 -19.27 -0.96 4.07
C LEU A 53 -20.43 -1.43 3.19
N SER A 54 -20.13 -1.93 1.99
CA SER A 54 -21.16 -2.42 1.06
C SER A 54 -20.57 -3.32 -0.04
N PRO A 55 -21.37 -4.19 -0.66
CA PRO A 55 -20.93 -4.99 -1.80
C PRO A 55 -20.40 -4.15 -2.97
N TRP A 56 -20.97 -2.96 -3.20
CA TRP A 56 -20.51 -2.04 -4.24
C TRP A 56 -19.17 -1.41 -3.92
N ALA A 57 -18.94 -1.08 -2.65
CA ALA A 57 -17.63 -0.62 -2.19
C ALA A 57 -16.59 -1.74 -2.33
N ALA A 58 -16.92 -2.97 -1.93
CA ALA A 58 -16.04 -4.13 -2.12
C ALA A 58 -15.67 -4.33 -3.60
N TYR A 59 -16.66 -4.30 -4.49
CA TYR A 59 -16.46 -4.42 -5.94
C TYR A 59 -15.57 -3.30 -6.50
N GLY A 60 -15.84 -2.04 -6.16
CA GLY A 60 -15.04 -0.91 -6.60
C GLY A 60 -13.59 -0.95 -6.09
N VAL A 61 -13.40 -1.36 -4.84
CA VAL A 61 -12.07 -1.53 -4.23
C VAL A 61 -11.31 -2.67 -4.93
N GLU A 62 -11.93 -3.84 -5.11
CA GLU A 62 -11.31 -4.98 -5.78
C GLU A 62 -10.91 -4.61 -7.22
N ARG A 63 -11.83 -4.00 -7.98
CA ARG A 63 -11.56 -3.54 -9.34
C ARG A 63 -10.41 -2.54 -9.38
N SER A 64 -10.30 -1.65 -8.40
CA SER A 64 -9.20 -0.70 -8.29
C SER A 64 -7.88 -1.39 -7.96
N LEU A 65 -7.85 -2.35 -7.04
CA LEU A 65 -6.65 -3.09 -6.67
C LEU A 65 -6.13 -3.90 -7.87
N THR A 66 -7.02 -4.57 -8.60
CA THR A 66 -6.67 -5.33 -9.81
C THR A 66 -6.08 -4.47 -10.92
N LYS A 67 -6.61 -3.25 -11.11
CA LYS A 67 -6.12 -2.30 -12.10
C LYS A 67 -4.89 -1.50 -11.64
N ASN A 68 -4.61 -1.47 -10.34
CA ASN A 68 -3.46 -0.74 -9.84
C ASN A 68 -2.18 -1.44 -10.32
N THR A 69 -1.19 -0.65 -10.73
CA THR A 69 0.09 -1.16 -11.24
C THR A 69 1.27 -0.66 -10.42
N GLN A 70 1.02 0.19 -9.41
CA GLN A 70 2.05 0.82 -8.60
C GLN A 70 2.06 0.28 -7.16
N ILE A 71 3.24 -0.11 -6.68
CA ILE A 71 3.51 -0.41 -5.27
C ILE A 71 4.43 0.66 -4.67
N ARG A 72 4.06 1.19 -3.51
CA ARG A 72 4.87 2.13 -2.72
C ARG A 72 5.19 1.55 -1.36
N VAL A 73 6.48 1.51 -1.03
CA VAL A 73 7.01 1.08 0.26
C VAL A 73 7.91 2.17 0.82
N ASP A 74 7.66 2.57 2.07
CA ASP A 74 8.53 3.48 2.80
C ASP A 74 8.99 2.81 4.10
N ILE A 75 10.29 2.52 4.21
CA ILE A 75 10.95 2.07 5.43
C ILE A 75 11.70 3.26 6.01
N ARG A 76 11.19 3.82 7.10
CA ARG A 76 11.76 5.01 7.75
C ARG A 76 12.77 4.62 8.83
N ALA A 77 13.56 5.59 9.27
CA ALA A 77 14.48 5.39 10.38
C ALA A 77 13.73 4.85 11.62
N PRO A 78 14.27 3.82 12.28
CA PRO A 78 13.59 3.18 13.39
C PRO A 78 13.47 4.14 14.57
N ILE A 79 12.43 3.96 15.38
CA ILE A 79 12.24 4.75 16.59
C ILE A 79 13.18 4.19 17.65
N GLU A 80 14.25 4.91 17.95
CA GLU A 80 15.21 4.55 18.99
C GLU A 80 14.84 5.10 20.37
N PHE A 81 13.99 6.13 20.40
CA PHE A 81 13.66 6.85 21.63
C PHE A 81 12.17 7.13 21.74
N ARG A 82 11.63 6.95 22.94
CA ARG A 82 10.25 7.32 23.28
C ARG A 82 10.28 8.39 24.35
N ILE A 83 9.38 9.37 24.23
CA ILE A 83 9.21 10.41 25.24
C ILE A 83 8.20 9.87 26.24
N ILE A 84 8.62 9.68 27.50
CA ILE A 84 7.76 9.30 28.62
C ILE A 84 7.83 10.43 29.65
N GLY A 85 6.74 11.18 29.81
CA GLY A 85 6.73 12.43 30.58
C GLY A 85 7.65 13.48 29.95
N MET A 86 8.62 13.99 30.71
CA MET A 86 9.62 14.97 30.26
C MET A 86 10.98 14.35 29.91
N LYS A 87 11.12 13.02 29.93
CA LYS A 87 12.40 12.34 29.68
C LYS A 87 12.37 11.56 28.37
N LYS A 88 13.49 11.60 27.66
CA LYS A 88 13.75 10.81 26.46
C LYS A 88 14.35 9.48 26.90
N GLU A 89 13.56 8.42 26.79
CA GLU A 89 14.02 7.07 27.12
C GLU A 89 14.43 6.35 25.85
N LYS A 90 15.62 5.73 25.90
CA LYS A 90 16.10 4.88 24.80
C LYS A 90 15.36 3.55 24.87
N LEU A 91 14.79 3.13 23.75
CA LEU A 91 14.12 1.84 23.65
C LEU A 91 15.17 0.71 23.71
N PRO A 92 14.83 -0.43 24.30
CA PRO A 92 15.74 -1.58 24.40
C PRO A 92 16.11 -2.13 23.02
N ALA A 93 15.17 -2.08 22.07
CA ALA A 93 15.38 -2.37 20.66
C ALA A 93 14.73 -1.26 19.82
N PRO A 94 15.37 -0.80 18.74
CA PRO A 94 14.77 0.16 17.82
C PRO A 94 13.47 -0.40 17.22
N GLU A 95 12.41 0.39 17.23
CA GLU A 95 11.11 -0.02 16.68
C GLU A 95 11.08 0.27 15.16
N PRO A 96 10.86 -0.74 14.30
CA PRO A 96 10.84 -0.54 12.86
C PRO A 96 9.63 0.30 12.42
N VAL A 97 9.82 1.15 11.42
CA VAL A 97 8.77 2.01 10.89
C VAL A 97 8.57 1.73 9.40
N ILE A 98 7.58 0.90 9.09
CA ILE A 98 7.29 0.46 7.73
C ILE A 98 5.92 0.98 7.30
N TYR A 99 5.86 1.52 6.09
CA TYR A 99 4.62 1.89 5.41
C TYR A 99 4.51 1.15 4.08
N ILE A 100 3.34 0.59 3.81
CA ILE A 100 2.96 0.06 2.49
C ILE A 100 1.71 0.80 2.05
N GLN A 101 1.74 1.41 0.86
CA GLN A 101 0.63 2.24 0.35
C GLN A 101 0.11 3.25 1.38
N GLY A 102 1.03 3.89 2.11
CA GLY A 102 0.73 4.92 3.11
C GLY A 102 0.16 4.43 4.45
N SER A 103 -0.01 3.12 4.64
CA SER A 103 -0.44 2.52 5.92
C SER A 103 0.75 2.02 6.72
N ARG A 104 0.84 2.41 8.00
CA ARG A 104 1.87 1.92 8.93
C ARG A 104 1.56 0.48 9.32
N VAL A 105 2.55 -0.39 9.24
CA VAL A 105 2.42 -1.83 9.51
C VAL A 105 3.61 -2.34 10.33
N THR A 106 3.41 -3.44 11.05
CA THR A 106 4.52 -4.18 11.67
C THR A 106 5.28 -4.96 10.58
N PRO A 107 6.51 -5.44 10.85
CA PRO A 107 7.26 -6.26 9.90
C PRO A 107 6.51 -7.49 9.38
N GLU A 108 5.75 -8.17 10.22
CA GLU A 108 4.98 -9.36 9.88
C GLU A 108 3.81 -8.99 8.97
N ALA A 109 3.02 -8.00 9.39
CA ALA A 109 1.89 -7.48 8.61
C ALA A 109 2.35 -6.85 7.29
N ALA A 110 3.58 -6.32 7.21
CA ALA A 110 4.15 -5.82 5.97
C ALA A 110 4.33 -6.92 4.93
N LYS A 111 4.79 -8.11 5.35
CA LYS A 111 4.96 -9.26 4.45
C LYS A 111 3.62 -9.77 3.96
N GLU A 112 2.65 -9.90 4.87
CA GLU A 112 1.28 -10.33 4.53
C GLU A 112 0.61 -9.34 3.58
N LEU A 113 0.72 -8.04 3.84
CA LEU A 113 0.12 -7.00 3.01
C LEU A 113 0.78 -6.92 1.64
N MET A 114 2.11 -7.12 1.54
CA MET A 114 2.80 -7.18 0.26
C MET A 114 2.31 -8.38 -0.57
N ALA A 115 2.24 -9.56 0.03
CA ALA A 115 1.73 -10.77 -0.63
C ALA A 115 0.28 -10.59 -1.09
N PHE A 116 -0.57 -10.00 -0.25
CA PHE A 116 -1.95 -9.66 -0.60
C PHE A 116 -2.04 -8.72 -1.81
N LEU A 117 -1.23 -7.66 -1.84
CA LEU A 117 -1.22 -6.71 -2.96
C LEU A 117 -0.76 -7.39 -4.25
N ILE A 118 0.30 -8.20 -4.18
CA ILE A 118 0.81 -8.96 -5.33
C ILE A 118 -0.27 -9.92 -5.86
N ASP A 119 -0.99 -10.63 -5.00
CA ASP A 119 -2.08 -11.54 -5.40
C ASP A 119 -3.23 -10.79 -6.09
N LYS A 120 -3.60 -9.60 -5.58
CA LYS A 120 -4.73 -8.83 -6.12
C LYS A 120 -4.40 -8.06 -7.39
N MET A 121 -3.16 -7.64 -7.59
CA MET A 121 -2.77 -6.80 -8.72
C MET A 121 -2.56 -7.65 -9.98
N LYS A 122 -3.15 -7.25 -11.10
CA LYS A 122 -3.01 -8.01 -12.36
C LYS A 122 -1.58 -7.97 -12.91
N VAL A 123 -0.96 -6.78 -12.92
CA VAL A 123 0.41 -6.55 -13.36
C VAL A 123 0.98 -5.37 -12.55
N ILE A 124 2.20 -5.52 -12.03
CA ILE A 124 2.92 -4.45 -11.33
C ILE A 124 3.99 -3.90 -12.26
N THR A 125 3.85 -2.63 -12.63
CA THR A 125 4.77 -1.94 -13.56
C THR A 125 5.62 -0.86 -12.87
N GLU A 126 5.18 -0.33 -11.73
CA GLU A 126 5.92 0.70 -10.99
C GLU A 126 6.14 0.31 -9.53
N VAL A 127 7.39 0.39 -9.09
CA VAL A 127 7.76 0.20 -7.68
C VAL A 127 8.52 1.41 -7.18
N SER A 128 8.06 1.98 -6.07
CA SER A 128 8.70 3.10 -5.37
C SER A 128 9.13 2.65 -3.97
N LEU A 129 10.44 2.67 -3.71
CA LEU A 129 11.06 2.21 -2.47
C LEU A 129 11.78 3.38 -1.81
N ASN A 130 11.35 3.80 -0.63
CA ASN A 130 12.07 4.73 0.22
C ASN A 130 12.68 3.99 1.40
N ILE A 131 13.98 4.12 1.61
CA ILE A 131 14.73 3.38 2.63
C ILE A 131 15.58 4.38 3.41
N GLU A 132 15.28 4.49 4.70
CA GLU A 132 16.00 5.34 5.64
C GLU A 132 16.63 4.52 6.78
N ASP A 133 16.21 3.26 6.94
CA ASP A 133 16.76 2.32 7.91
C ASP A 133 18.06 1.69 7.40
N SER A 134 19.03 1.49 8.31
CA SER A 134 20.27 0.77 8.02
C SER A 134 20.08 -0.75 8.03
N ASP A 135 19.10 -1.27 8.78
CA ASP A 135 18.80 -2.70 8.76
C ASP A 135 17.98 -3.05 7.51
N LEU A 136 18.60 -3.84 6.63
CA LEU A 136 18.00 -4.27 5.37
C LEU A 136 17.16 -5.55 5.48
N THR A 137 17.00 -6.13 6.67
CA THR A 137 16.28 -7.40 6.86
C THR A 137 14.84 -7.32 6.33
N ASN A 138 14.09 -6.28 6.74
CA ASN A 138 12.71 -6.08 6.30
C ASN A 138 12.65 -5.69 4.82
N PHE A 139 13.60 -4.85 4.37
CA PHE A 139 13.71 -4.44 2.99
C PHE A 139 13.91 -5.63 2.04
N ASN A 140 14.93 -6.46 2.31
CA ASN A 140 15.25 -7.62 1.50
C ASN A 140 14.08 -8.60 1.43
N SER A 141 13.41 -8.84 2.56
CA SER A 141 12.25 -9.74 2.60
C SER A 141 11.06 -9.25 1.78
N LEU A 142 10.87 -7.94 1.62
CA LEU A 142 9.80 -7.37 0.78
C LEU A 142 10.19 -7.40 -0.71
N VAL A 143 11.46 -7.08 -1.02
CA VAL A 143 11.97 -7.13 -2.40
C VAL A 143 12.01 -8.56 -2.93
N ASP A 144 12.35 -9.55 -2.10
CA ASP A 144 12.32 -10.96 -2.49
C ASP A 144 10.93 -11.43 -2.94
N GLN A 145 9.85 -10.87 -2.38
CA GLN A 145 8.50 -11.17 -2.84
C GLN A 145 8.23 -10.59 -4.23
N LEU A 146 8.74 -9.39 -4.52
CA LEU A 146 8.62 -8.76 -5.83
C LEU A 146 9.44 -9.52 -6.89
N ILE A 147 10.63 -10.01 -6.53
CA ILE A 147 11.49 -10.78 -7.45
C ILE A 147 10.82 -12.12 -7.84
N LYS A 148 10.14 -12.77 -6.89
CA LYS A 148 9.53 -14.09 -7.09
C LYS A 148 8.17 -14.07 -7.80
N ALA A 149 7.57 -12.90 -7.98
CA ALA A 149 6.20 -12.79 -8.45
C ALA A 149 6.13 -12.61 -9.98
N ASP A 150 5.44 -13.51 -10.67
CA ASP A 150 5.36 -13.54 -12.15
C ASP A 150 4.59 -12.35 -12.75
N ASN A 151 3.72 -11.72 -11.97
CA ASN A 151 2.97 -10.54 -12.37
C ASN A 151 3.75 -9.23 -12.18
N VAL A 152 4.99 -9.29 -11.69
CA VAL A 152 5.90 -8.14 -11.61
C VAL A 152 6.63 -8.01 -12.95
N LYS A 153 6.30 -6.94 -13.68
CA LYS A 153 6.88 -6.59 -14.98
C LYS A 153 7.24 -5.12 -14.94
N LEU A 154 8.29 -4.81 -14.17
CA LEU A 154 8.62 -3.43 -13.86
C LEU A 154 9.05 -2.67 -15.11
N GLU A 155 8.39 -1.54 -15.34
CA GLU A 155 8.79 -0.51 -16.29
C GLU A 155 9.52 0.62 -15.57
N VAL A 156 9.11 0.89 -14.32
CA VAL A 156 9.60 2.02 -13.51
C VAL A 156 10.02 1.55 -12.12
N LEU A 157 11.30 1.72 -11.80
CA LEU A 157 11.85 1.50 -10.46
C LEU A 157 12.35 2.83 -9.90
N ARG A 158 11.77 3.29 -8.78
CA ARG A 158 12.20 4.52 -8.09
C ARG A 158 12.72 4.17 -6.71
N ILE A 159 13.95 4.54 -6.44
CA ILE A 159 14.57 4.35 -5.13
C ILE A 159 14.85 5.71 -4.50
N LYS A 160 14.67 5.79 -3.19
CA LYS A 160 15.10 6.91 -2.38
C LYS A 160 15.81 6.35 -1.15
N ARG A 161 17.01 6.86 -0.88
CA ARG A 161 17.89 6.43 0.21
C ARG A 161 18.20 7.64 1.08
N LEU A 162 18.29 7.47 2.39
CA LEU A 162 18.78 8.53 3.29
C LEU A 162 20.30 8.52 3.44
N LYS A 163 20.88 7.34 3.70
CA LYS A 163 22.33 7.20 3.94
C LYS A 163 23.07 6.99 2.62
N GLY A 164 24.04 7.88 2.34
CA GLY A 164 25.10 7.57 1.39
C GLY A 164 25.94 6.39 1.91
N GLY A 165 26.53 5.61 1.02
CA GLY A 165 27.42 4.48 1.33
C GLY A 165 26.74 3.12 1.36
N GLN A 166 25.41 3.07 1.53
CA GLN A 166 24.69 1.81 1.65
C GLN A 166 24.44 1.16 0.28
N THR A 167 25.03 -0.01 0.08
CA THR A 167 24.74 -0.89 -1.06
C THR A 167 23.46 -1.69 -0.80
N LEU A 168 22.65 -1.88 -1.85
CA LEU A 168 21.38 -2.61 -1.81
C LEU A 168 21.40 -3.77 -2.82
N PRO A 169 22.08 -4.89 -2.53
CA PRO A 169 22.27 -5.99 -3.48
C PRO A 169 20.96 -6.52 -4.09
N LYS A 170 19.88 -6.54 -3.31
CA LYS A 170 18.56 -6.99 -3.76
C LYS A 170 17.93 -6.10 -4.83
N ILE A 171 18.35 -4.84 -4.94
CA ILE A 171 17.94 -3.99 -6.06
C ILE A 171 18.56 -4.49 -7.37
N SER A 172 19.83 -4.91 -7.36
CA SER A 172 20.48 -5.48 -8.54
C SER A 172 19.74 -6.73 -9.02
N GLU A 173 19.36 -7.62 -8.10
CA GLU A 173 18.56 -8.80 -8.41
C GLU A 173 17.20 -8.44 -9.00
N LEU A 174 16.51 -7.43 -8.44
CA LEU A 174 15.23 -6.95 -8.96
C LEU A 174 15.35 -6.34 -10.36
N ILE A 175 16.44 -5.62 -10.63
CA ILE A 175 16.75 -5.06 -11.95
C ILE A 175 16.95 -6.19 -12.95
N THR A 176 17.78 -7.18 -12.63
CA THR A 176 18.03 -8.33 -13.49
C THR A 176 16.76 -9.11 -13.79
N ALA A 177 15.91 -9.34 -12.78
CA ALA A 177 14.63 -10.03 -12.95
C ALA A 177 13.66 -9.31 -13.91
N ASN A 178 13.81 -7.99 -14.08
CA ASN A 178 12.94 -7.16 -14.91
C ASN A 178 13.68 -6.48 -16.08
N ALA A 179 14.84 -7.02 -16.49
CA ALA A 179 15.72 -6.37 -17.46
C ALA A 179 15.05 -6.13 -18.82
N SER A 180 14.14 -7.01 -19.24
CA SER A 180 13.41 -6.91 -20.51
C SER A 180 12.28 -5.87 -20.52
N THR A 181 11.76 -5.48 -19.35
CA THR A 181 10.62 -4.56 -19.23
C THR A 181 11.01 -3.19 -18.71
N LEU A 182 12.13 -3.09 -17.97
CA LEU A 182 12.56 -1.86 -17.32
C LEU A 182 12.92 -0.78 -18.35
N ARG A 183 12.32 0.41 -18.17
CA ARG A 183 12.58 1.61 -18.99
C ARG A 183 13.14 2.75 -18.14
N ILE A 184 12.74 2.84 -16.88
CA ILE A 184 13.11 3.93 -15.98
C ILE A 184 13.67 3.36 -14.68
N ILE A 185 14.91 3.73 -14.36
CA ILE A 185 15.56 3.40 -13.09
C ILE A 185 16.02 4.69 -12.41
N GLY A 186 15.52 4.92 -11.20
CA GLY A 186 15.73 6.15 -10.44
C GLY A 186 16.60 5.97 -9.21
N ARG A 187 17.69 6.73 -9.13
CA ARG A 187 18.55 6.93 -7.95
C ARG A 187 19.18 5.64 -7.41
N ILE A 188 19.78 4.86 -8.30
CA ILE A 188 20.61 3.70 -7.92
C ILE A 188 22.08 4.11 -7.72
N GLY A 189 22.82 3.36 -6.90
CA GLY A 189 24.26 3.47 -6.75
C GLY A 189 25.01 2.83 -7.92
N LEU A 190 26.33 3.01 -7.95
CA LEU A 190 27.18 2.50 -9.02
C LEU A 190 27.36 0.98 -8.94
N SER A 191 27.43 0.41 -7.74
CA SER A 191 27.49 -1.02 -7.49
C SER A 191 26.24 -1.74 -7.98
N GLU A 192 25.05 -1.15 -7.83
CA GLU A 192 23.83 -1.75 -8.38
C GLU A 192 23.69 -1.51 -9.89
N ALA A 193 24.33 -0.48 -10.42
CA ALA A 193 24.36 -0.24 -11.87
C ALA A 193 25.24 -1.23 -12.64
N LEU A 194 26.07 -2.04 -11.96
CA LEU A 194 26.94 -3.03 -12.61
C LEU A 194 26.17 -4.14 -13.35
N VAL A 195 24.90 -4.37 -13.02
CA VAL A 195 24.07 -5.36 -13.72
C VAL A 195 23.44 -4.82 -15.00
N LEU A 196 23.58 -3.52 -15.28
CA LEU A 196 23.06 -2.91 -16.50
C LEU A 196 23.95 -3.29 -17.68
N ASP A 197 23.34 -3.82 -18.73
CA ASP A 197 24.02 -4.17 -19.96
C ASP A 197 23.31 -3.58 -21.20
N SER A 198 23.88 -3.84 -22.38
CA SER A 198 23.37 -3.33 -23.66
C SER A 198 22.01 -3.90 -24.07
N SER A 199 21.50 -4.94 -23.41
CA SER A 199 20.17 -5.51 -23.67
C SER A 199 19.05 -4.68 -23.06
N MET A 200 19.36 -3.80 -22.10
CA MET A 200 18.38 -2.96 -21.42
C MET A 200 18.11 -1.67 -22.19
N HIS A 201 16.85 -1.45 -22.57
CA HIS A 201 16.42 -0.25 -23.30
C HIS A 201 15.91 0.85 -22.36
N LEU A 202 16.81 1.37 -21.52
CA LEU A 202 16.46 2.42 -20.57
C LEU A 202 16.24 3.77 -21.26
N GLU A 203 15.09 4.38 -20.99
CA GLU A 203 14.77 5.76 -21.40
C GLU A 203 15.32 6.78 -20.41
N ARG A 204 15.40 6.38 -19.14
CA ARG A 204 15.91 7.25 -18.08
C ARG A 204 16.62 6.43 -17.02
N LEU A 205 17.89 6.77 -16.81
CA LEU A 205 18.71 6.27 -15.73
C LEU A 205 19.13 7.43 -14.84
N SER A 206 18.94 7.29 -13.53
CA SER A 206 19.49 8.21 -12.54
C SER A 206 20.42 7.44 -11.62
N LEU A 207 21.71 7.74 -11.75
CA LEU A 207 22.77 7.20 -10.91
C LEU A 207 23.10 8.19 -9.80
N MET A 208 23.59 7.66 -8.70
CA MET A 208 24.07 8.41 -7.56
C MET A 208 25.42 7.80 -7.15
N MET A 209 26.39 8.63 -6.79
CA MET A 209 27.70 8.16 -6.32
C MET A 209 27.69 7.88 -4.81
N PHE A 210 26.67 7.18 -4.31
CA PHE A 210 26.50 6.97 -2.88
C PHE A 210 27.45 5.91 -2.34
N ASP A 211 27.74 4.86 -3.11
CA ASP A 211 28.45 3.65 -2.71
C ASP A 211 29.95 3.65 -3.03
N LEU A 212 30.45 4.74 -3.63
CA LEU A 212 31.88 5.04 -3.63
C LEU A 212 32.22 5.58 -2.23
N GLY A 213 32.55 4.68 -1.32
CA GLY A 213 33.09 5.03 -0.01
C GLY A 213 34.35 5.87 -0.20
N PHE A 214 34.23 7.18 -0.07
CA PHE A 214 35.33 8.00 0.40
C PHE A 214 35.21 8.01 1.92
N ASP A 215 35.99 7.14 2.56
CA ASP A 215 36.34 7.30 3.97
C ASP A 215 37.06 8.65 4.19
#